data_AF-A0A9W4U759-F1
#
_entry.id   AF-A0A9W4U759-F1
#
_cell.length_a   1.000
_cell.length_b   1.000
_cell.length_c   1.000
_cell.angle_alpha   90.00
_cell.angle_beta   90.00
_cell.angle_gamma   90.00
#
_symmetry.space_group_name_H-M   'P 1'
#
loop_
_entity.id
_entity.type
_entity.pdbx_description
1 polymer ?
#
loop_
_entity_poly.entity_id
_entity_poly.type
_entity_poly.pdbx_seq_one_letter_code
_entity_poly.pdbx_strand_id
1 'polypeptide(L)'
;MQFLTAFTLFQQALLLLAGLSFALPTPSVDLVVNDDKPTLQYNGDFGLPPVIDKRYDVLPIINYWRVRVGSHPLQWSGKLEGNVRDTVNSAHGSLTHKLNPGTLAQVLAPGVEWWFENVWVGGWMCEQPNMSGMGDACRTWSKGWVYNGQTAHAQIVTSNAYSHIGCAFAGGIWGCDLGQG
;
A
#
# COMPACT_ATOMS: atom_id res chain seq x y z
N MET A 1 -71.28 -1.96 5.41
CA MET A 1 -71.62 -2.13 3.98
C MET A 1 -71.16 -0.84 3.30
N GLN A 2 -70.21 -0.75 2.37
CA GLN A 2 -69.60 -1.71 1.46
C GLN A 2 -68.13 -1.31 1.22
N PHE A 3 -67.28 -2.32 1.12
CA PHE A 3 -65.96 -2.28 0.49
C PHE A 3 -66.10 -2.27 -1.05
N LEU A 4 -65.02 -1.84 -1.72
CA LEU A 4 -64.62 -2.07 -3.13
C LEU A 4 -65.04 -1.05 -4.20
N THR A 5 -64.04 -0.33 -4.71
CA THR A 5 -63.67 -0.21 -6.15
C THR A 5 -62.18 0.18 -6.20
N ALA A 6 -61.26 -0.78 -6.34
CA ALA A 6 -60.68 -1.26 -7.62
C ALA A 6 -59.79 -0.19 -8.31
N PHE A 7 -58.46 -0.28 -8.18
CA PHE A 7 -57.58 -0.97 -9.14
C PHE A 7 -57.71 -0.44 -10.57
N THR A 8 -56.94 0.60 -10.90
CA THR A 8 -56.31 0.81 -12.22
C THR A 8 -55.38 2.02 -12.13
N LEU A 9 -54.07 1.79 -12.21
CA LEU A 9 -53.03 2.63 -12.83
C LEU A 9 -51.65 2.11 -12.39
N PHE A 10 -51.43 0.82 -12.66
CA PHE A 10 -50.10 0.24 -12.83
C PHE A 10 -49.82 0.26 -14.34
N GLN A 11 -48.58 0.60 -14.70
CA GLN A 11 -47.95 0.64 -16.04
C GLN A 11 -47.84 2.02 -16.69
N GLN A 12 -46.60 2.26 -17.18
CA GLN A 12 -46.00 3.45 -17.82
C GLN A 12 -45.28 4.35 -16.79
N ALA A 13 -43.95 4.46 -16.73
CA ALA A 13 -42.95 4.36 -17.79
C ALA A 13 -41.65 3.72 -17.28
N LEU A 14 -41.24 2.65 -17.94
CA LEU A 14 -39.91 2.09 -17.94
C LEU A 14 -39.28 2.43 -19.30
N LEU A 15 -37.98 2.74 -19.30
CA LEU A 15 -37.09 3.00 -20.44
C LEU A 15 -37.17 4.37 -21.12
N LEU A 16 -36.17 5.22 -20.83
CA LEU A 16 -35.39 5.91 -21.86
C LEU A 16 -33.91 6.05 -21.40
N LEU A 17 -33.03 5.33 -22.12
CA LEU A 17 -31.69 5.74 -22.59
C LEU A 17 -30.73 6.32 -21.53
N ALA A 18 -29.83 5.56 -20.89
CA ALA A 18 -28.59 4.99 -21.46
C ALA A 18 -28.05 5.76 -22.69
N GLY A 19 -26.99 6.55 -22.50
CA GLY A 19 -26.26 7.13 -23.63
C GLY A 19 -25.45 8.39 -23.37
N LEU A 20 -24.59 8.43 -22.36
CA LEU A 20 -23.44 9.33 -22.30
C LEU A 20 -22.23 8.51 -21.84
N SER A 21 -21.73 7.66 -22.74
CA SER A 21 -20.38 7.13 -22.63
C SER A 21 -19.43 8.30 -22.88
N PHE A 22 -18.92 8.90 -21.81
CA PHE A 22 -17.64 9.58 -21.90
C PHE A 22 -16.61 8.51 -22.23
N ALA A 23 -16.26 8.39 -23.50
CA ALA A 23 -15.03 7.70 -23.88
C ALA A 23 -13.90 8.47 -23.21
N LEU A 24 -13.39 7.94 -22.10
CA LEU A 24 -12.15 8.42 -21.54
C LEU A 24 -11.09 8.27 -22.63
N PRO A 25 -10.22 9.29 -22.84
CA PRO A 25 -9.16 9.20 -23.81
C PRO A 25 -8.36 7.93 -23.54
N THR A 26 -8.32 7.03 -24.51
CA THR A 26 -7.43 5.87 -24.46
C THR A 26 -6.00 6.41 -24.48
N PRO A 27 -5.19 6.16 -23.44
CA PRO A 27 -3.80 6.61 -23.45
C PRO A 27 -3.08 5.88 -24.58
N SER A 28 -2.58 6.64 -25.56
CA SER A 28 -1.60 6.14 -26.51
C SER A 28 -0.21 6.26 -25.88
N VAL A 29 0.48 5.12 -25.77
CA VAL A 29 1.88 5.08 -25.36
C VAL A 29 2.72 5.17 -26.63
N ASP A 30 3.20 6.36 -26.95
CA ASP A 30 4.20 6.51 -27.99
C ASP A 30 5.58 6.18 -27.41
N LEU A 31 6.14 5.06 -27.87
CA LEU A 31 7.51 4.67 -27.54
C LEU A 31 8.49 5.56 -28.31
N VAL A 32 8.89 6.67 -27.70
CA VAL A 32 10.02 7.45 -28.21
C VAL A 32 11.30 6.76 -27.78
N VAL A 33 11.90 6.01 -28.70
CA VAL A 33 13.22 5.40 -28.52
C VAL A 33 14.27 6.42 -28.93
N ASN A 34 14.91 7.06 -27.96
CA ASN A 34 16.20 7.72 -28.16
C ASN A 34 17.29 6.81 -27.58
N ASP A 35 18.30 6.51 -28.41
CA ASP A 35 19.47 5.70 -28.07
C ASP A 35 20.22 6.30 -26.86
N ASP A 36 19.90 5.75 -25.68
CA ASP A 36 20.77 5.42 -24.53
C ASP A 36 20.01 5.32 -23.20
N LYS A 37 18.68 5.45 -23.20
CA LYS A 37 17.79 4.88 -22.16
C LYS A 37 16.32 5.14 -22.53
N PRO A 38 15.45 4.12 -22.59
CA PRO A 38 14.03 4.35 -22.78
C PRO A 38 13.47 5.03 -21.54
N THR A 39 13.15 6.31 -21.67
CA THR A 39 12.38 7.06 -20.68
C THR A 39 10.95 7.17 -21.21
N LEU A 40 9.99 6.65 -20.45
CA LEU A 40 8.58 6.90 -20.72
C LEU A 40 8.27 8.31 -20.22
N GLN A 41 8.22 9.29 -21.13
CA GLN A 41 7.67 10.60 -20.81
C GLN A 41 6.14 10.54 -20.92
N TYR A 42 5.46 10.62 -19.77
CA TYR A 42 4.01 10.71 -19.72
C TYR A 42 3.59 12.19 -19.65
N ASN A 43 3.01 12.69 -20.74
CA ASN A 43 2.44 14.04 -20.81
C ASN A 43 0.94 13.97 -20.47
N GLY A 44 0.60 14.09 -19.18
CA GLY A 44 -0.79 14.11 -18.72
C GLY A 44 -0.93 14.86 -17.40
N ASP A 45 -1.61 16.01 -17.47
CA ASP A 45 -1.96 16.90 -16.35
C ASP A 45 -3.09 16.28 -15.50
N PHE A 46 -2.74 15.44 -14.53
CA PHE A 46 -3.69 14.84 -13.57
C PHE A 46 -3.20 14.88 -12.11
N GLY A 47 -2.36 15.83 -11.72
CA GLY A 47 -2.11 16.12 -10.30
C GLY A 47 -1.57 14.96 -9.44
N LEU A 48 -0.87 13.99 -10.04
CA LEU A 48 -0.11 12.97 -9.32
C LEU A 48 1.38 13.36 -9.28
N PRO A 49 2.09 13.14 -8.16
CA PRO A 49 3.48 13.55 -8.03
C PRO A 49 4.41 12.79 -9.00
N PRO A 50 5.53 13.42 -9.40
CA PRO A 50 6.39 12.94 -10.47
C PRO A 50 7.04 11.58 -10.14
N VAL A 51 7.14 10.74 -11.16
CA VAL A 51 7.86 9.46 -11.09
C VAL A 51 9.37 9.75 -11.00
N ILE A 52 9.98 9.45 -9.85
CA ILE A 52 11.43 9.56 -9.62
C ILE A 52 12.08 8.19 -9.84
N ASP A 53 13.16 8.16 -10.63
CA ASP A 53 13.98 6.98 -10.94
C ASP A 53 14.79 6.49 -9.71
N LYS A 54 14.78 5.15 -9.54
CA LYS A 54 15.59 4.27 -8.67
C LYS A 54 15.28 4.17 -7.17
N ARG A 55 14.87 2.94 -6.80
CA ARG A 55 14.31 2.46 -5.53
C ARG A 55 12.86 2.88 -5.40
N TYR A 56 11.97 1.89 -5.27
CA TYR A 56 10.55 2.12 -4.99
C TYR A 56 10.45 3.17 -3.89
N ASP A 57 9.84 4.32 -4.20
CA ASP A 57 9.49 5.27 -3.16
C ASP A 57 8.37 4.63 -2.35
N VAL A 58 8.76 3.86 -1.34
CA VAL A 58 7.85 3.11 -0.47
C VAL A 58 7.17 4.04 0.54
N LEU A 59 7.72 5.24 0.76
CA LEU A 59 7.22 6.18 1.75
C LEU A 59 5.79 6.69 1.43
N PRO A 60 5.44 7.04 0.18
CA PRO A 60 4.06 7.29 -0.22
C PRO A 60 3.10 6.15 0.13
N ILE A 61 3.47 4.90 -0.11
CA ILE A 61 2.65 3.72 0.22
C ILE A 61 2.45 3.64 1.74
N ILE A 62 3.55 3.69 2.50
CA ILE A 62 3.55 3.66 3.96
C ILE A 62 2.60 4.72 4.52
N ASN A 63 2.77 5.97 4.10
CA ASN A 63 2.03 7.09 4.65
C ASN A 63 0.55 7.09 4.20
N TYR A 64 0.25 6.63 2.98
CA TYR A 64 -1.13 6.47 2.52
C TYR A 64 -1.93 5.48 3.40
N TRP A 65 -1.32 4.37 3.81
CA TRP A 65 -1.98 3.41 4.69
C TRP A 65 -2.02 3.87 6.14
N ARG A 66 -0.94 4.46 6.66
CA ARG A 66 -0.89 4.99 8.03
C ARG A 66 -1.96 6.05 8.28
N VAL A 67 -2.09 7.02 7.38
CA VAL A 67 -3.10 8.09 7.52
C VAL A 67 -4.51 7.52 7.51
N ARG A 68 -4.79 6.50 6.69
CA ARG A 68 -6.13 5.88 6.64
C ARG A 68 -6.53 5.21 7.94
N VAL A 69 -5.58 4.63 8.67
CA VAL A 69 -5.86 4.02 9.98
C VAL A 69 -5.74 5.00 11.15
N GLY A 70 -5.60 6.30 10.87
CA GLY A 70 -5.52 7.36 11.89
C GLY A 70 -4.13 7.55 12.50
N SER A 71 -3.08 6.96 11.91
CA SER A 71 -1.70 7.15 12.34
C SER A 71 -1.07 8.37 11.65
N HIS A 72 -0.09 8.98 12.31
CA HIS A 72 0.69 10.08 11.75
C HIS A 72 1.61 9.58 10.62
N PRO A 73 1.82 10.36 9.54
CA PRO A 73 2.81 10.02 8.54
C PRO A 73 4.23 9.98 9.14
N LEU A 74 5.08 9.11 8.61
CA LEU A 74 6.49 8.99 8.97
C LEU A 74 7.37 9.77 8.00
N GLN A 75 8.55 10.13 8.46
CA GLN A 75 9.62 10.68 7.64
C GLN A 75 10.65 9.60 7.29
N TRP A 76 11.31 9.72 6.14
CA TRP A 76 12.39 8.81 5.79
C TRP A 76 13.63 9.10 6.65
N SER A 77 14.29 8.05 7.14
CA SER A 77 15.62 8.15 7.77
C SER A 77 16.60 7.23 7.02
N GLY A 78 17.60 7.84 6.38
CA GLY A 78 18.67 7.10 5.71
C GLY A 78 19.51 6.25 6.67
N LYS A 79 19.54 6.62 7.97
CA LYS A 79 20.16 5.80 9.02
C LYS A 79 19.37 4.52 9.27
N LEU A 80 18.04 4.63 9.46
CA LEU A 80 17.18 3.46 9.63
C LEU A 80 17.16 2.57 8.39
N GLU A 81 17.22 3.16 7.20
CA GLU A 81 17.38 2.42 5.94
C GLU A 81 18.71 1.65 5.90
N GLY A 82 19.80 2.28 6.34
CA GLY A 82 21.09 1.63 6.48
C GLY A 82 21.06 0.47 7.48
N ASN A 83 20.44 0.68 8.64
CA ASN A 83 20.28 -0.33 9.69
C ASN A 83 19.51 -1.56 9.19
N VAL A 84 18.35 -1.35 8.58
CA VAL A 84 17.54 -2.48 8.11
C VAL A 84 18.16 -3.18 6.91
N ARG A 85 18.87 -2.46 6.04
CA ARG A 85 19.67 -3.06 4.95
C ARG A 85 20.76 -3.99 5.49
N ASP A 86 21.44 -3.60 6.56
CA ASP A 86 22.38 -4.50 7.24
C ASP A 86 21.66 -5.73 7.84
N THR A 87 20.49 -5.54 8.44
CA THR A 87 19.66 -6.66 8.93
C THR A 87 19.31 -7.64 7.81
N VAL A 88 18.67 -7.20 6.73
CA VAL A 88 18.19 -8.11 5.67
C VAL A 88 19.32 -8.78 4.89
N ASN A 89 20.49 -8.13 4.78
CA ASN A 89 21.68 -8.75 4.17
C ASN A 89 22.33 -9.81 5.08
N SER A 90 22.44 -9.52 6.38
CA SER A 90 23.09 -10.44 7.35
C SER A 90 22.20 -11.62 7.74
N ALA A 91 20.91 -11.57 7.43
CA ALA A 91 19.97 -12.63 7.80
C ALA A 91 19.99 -13.85 6.85
N HIS A 92 20.74 -13.81 5.74
CA HIS A 92 20.93 -14.94 4.81
C HIS A 92 19.60 -15.62 4.38
N GLY A 93 18.55 -14.84 4.13
CA GLY A 93 17.23 -15.34 3.74
C GLY A 93 16.35 -15.85 4.88
N SER A 94 16.81 -15.75 6.13
CA SER A 94 16.01 -16.01 7.34
C SER A 94 15.39 -14.71 7.89
N LEU A 95 14.22 -14.78 8.52
CA LEU A 95 13.57 -13.62 9.16
C LEU A 95 14.15 -13.36 10.56
N THR A 96 15.46 -13.14 10.64
CA THR A 96 16.16 -12.92 11.92
C THR A 96 16.27 -11.43 12.22
N HIS A 97 15.67 -11.00 13.32
CA HIS A 97 15.77 -9.61 13.77
C HIS A 97 17.20 -9.24 14.18
N LYS A 98 17.62 -8.03 13.82
CA LYS A 98 18.87 -7.38 14.26
C LYS A 98 18.58 -5.91 14.47
N LEU A 99 18.46 -5.48 15.73
CA LEU A 99 18.20 -4.09 16.08
C LEU A 99 19.51 -3.32 16.20
N ASN A 100 19.81 -2.52 15.18
CA ASN A 100 20.97 -1.64 15.16
C ASN A 100 20.70 -0.34 15.96
N PRO A 101 21.73 0.37 16.44
CA PRO A 101 21.55 1.58 17.24
C PRO A 101 20.63 2.62 16.58
N GLY A 102 19.62 3.07 17.32
CA GLY A 102 18.59 4.00 16.86
C GLY A 102 17.33 3.35 16.29
N THR A 103 17.37 2.06 15.97
CA THR A 103 16.17 1.27 15.65
C THR A 103 15.41 1.00 16.94
N LEU A 104 14.16 1.47 17.02
CA LEU A 104 13.29 1.25 18.17
C LEU A 104 12.31 0.09 17.95
N ALA A 105 12.00 -0.20 16.69
CA ALA A 105 11.25 -1.38 16.29
C ALA A 105 11.63 -1.79 14.87
N GLN A 106 11.37 -3.05 14.54
CA GLN A 106 11.69 -3.65 13.26
C GLN A 106 10.59 -4.62 12.86
N VAL A 107 10.25 -4.61 11.57
CA VAL A 107 9.34 -5.57 10.95
C VAL A 107 10.05 -6.23 9.77
N LEU A 108 9.90 -7.55 9.63
CA LEU A 108 10.51 -8.34 8.56
C LEU A 108 9.42 -9.23 7.94
N ALA A 109 9.51 -9.47 6.64
CA ALA A 109 8.64 -10.42 5.96
C ALA A 109 9.27 -10.92 4.66
N PRO A 110 8.94 -12.15 4.25
CA PRO A 110 9.34 -12.64 2.94
C PRO A 110 8.58 -11.87 1.87
N GLY A 111 9.18 -11.71 0.70
CA GLY A 111 8.52 -11.06 -0.42
C GLY A 111 9.40 -10.98 -1.67
N VAL A 112 8.92 -10.21 -2.64
CA VAL A 112 9.68 -9.87 -3.85
C VAL A 112 9.76 -8.35 -3.99
N GLU A 113 10.77 -7.89 -4.72
CA GLU A 113 11.16 -6.48 -4.74
C GLU A 113 10.04 -5.54 -5.21
N TRP A 114 9.20 -5.95 -6.16
CA TRP A 114 8.11 -5.11 -6.68
C TRP A 114 6.79 -5.23 -5.88
N TRP A 115 6.79 -5.91 -4.73
CA TRP A 115 5.56 -6.24 -3.99
C TRP A 115 5.51 -5.68 -2.56
N PHE A 116 6.14 -4.52 -2.36
CA PHE A 116 6.17 -3.87 -1.05
C PHE A 116 4.78 -3.64 -0.45
N GLU A 117 3.80 -3.16 -1.22
CA GLU A 117 2.45 -2.92 -0.69
C GLU A 117 1.75 -4.21 -0.23
N ASN A 118 2.01 -5.34 -0.90
CA ASN A 118 1.51 -6.63 -0.46
C ASN A 118 2.09 -7.03 0.90
N VAL A 119 3.39 -6.77 1.12
CA VAL A 119 4.04 -7.00 2.41
C VAL A 119 3.54 -6.01 3.47
N TRP A 120 3.50 -4.71 3.15
CA TRP A 120 3.12 -3.65 4.08
C TRP A 120 1.69 -3.82 4.57
N VAL A 121 0.75 -3.99 3.64
CA VAL A 121 -0.68 -4.10 3.94
C VAL A 121 -1.03 -5.53 4.32
N GLY A 122 -0.73 -6.48 3.43
CA GLY A 122 -1.09 -7.88 3.58
C GLY A 122 -0.30 -8.58 4.66
N GLY A 123 1.03 -8.45 4.64
CA GLY A 123 1.90 -9.13 5.61
C GLY A 123 1.88 -8.54 7.00
N TRP A 124 1.87 -7.20 7.12
CA TRP A 124 2.02 -6.52 8.41
C TRP A 124 0.72 -5.94 8.95
N MET A 125 0.06 -5.03 8.22
CA MET A 125 -1.14 -4.36 8.75
C MET A 125 -2.33 -5.31 8.93
N CYS A 126 -2.54 -6.25 8.00
CA CYS A 126 -3.68 -7.16 8.03
C CYS A 126 -3.58 -8.27 9.08
N GLU A 127 -2.52 -8.29 9.90
CA GLU A 127 -2.54 -9.00 11.18
C GLU A 127 -3.67 -8.50 12.12
N GLN A 128 -4.07 -7.23 11.96
CA GLN A 128 -5.23 -6.64 12.65
C GLN A 128 -6.26 -6.12 11.62
N PRO A 129 -7.04 -7.00 10.98
CA PRO A 129 -7.89 -6.63 9.84
C PRO A 129 -9.05 -5.70 10.20
N ASN A 130 -9.38 -5.58 11.48
CA ASN A 130 -10.51 -4.78 11.99
C ASN A 130 -10.11 -3.33 12.33
N MET A 131 -8.90 -2.88 11.99
CA MET A 131 -8.53 -1.48 12.15
C MET A 131 -9.45 -0.57 11.32
N SER A 132 -9.91 0.53 11.92
CA SER A 132 -10.68 1.54 11.21
C SER A 132 -9.90 2.05 10.00
N GLY A 133 -10.56 2.29 8.87
CA GLY A 133 -9.92 2.76 7.64
C GLY A 133 -9.31 1.69 6.73
N MET A 134 -9.28 0.41 7.15
CA MET A 134 -8.84 -0.70 6.29
C MET A 134 -9.89 -1.13 5.27
N GLY A 135 -11.18 -0.93 5.56
CA GLY A 135 -12.29 -1.31 4.69
C GLY A 135 -12.13 -2.75 4.17
N ASP A 136 -12.11 -2.90 2.85
CA ASP A 136 -12.01 -4.20 2.18
C ASP A 136 -10.57 -4.60 1.83
N ALA A 137 -9.58 -3.76 2.17
CA ALA A 137 -8.18 -3.96 1.77
C ALA A 137 -7.64 -5.32 2.19
N CYS A 138 -7.92 -5.76 3.42
CA CYS A 138 -7.43 -7.05 3.89
C CYS A 138 -8.07 -8.24 3.18
N ARG A 139 -9.23 -8.11 2.53
CA ARG A 139 -9.75 -9.22 1.70
C ARG A 139 -8.92 -9.44 0.43
N THR A 140 -8.20 -8.41 -0.02
CA THR A 140 -7.37 -8.47 -1.23
C THR A 140 -5.92 -8.75 -0.88
N TRP A 141 -5.33 -7.96 0.01
CA TRP A 141 -3.89 -7.95 0.26
C TRP A 141 -3.41 -9.09 1.17
N SER A 142 -4.28 -9.64 2.05
CA SER A 142 -3.92 -10.76 2.94
C SER A 142 -3.83 -12.12 2.24
N LYS A 143 -4.24 -12.22 0.98
CA LYS A 143 -4.25 -13.51 0.27
C LYS A 143 -2.86 -14.13 0.24
N GLY A 144 -2.74 -15.34 0.80
CA GLY A 144 -1.46 -16.06 0.91
C GLY A 144 -0.68 -15.82 2.21
N TRP A 145 -1.12 -14.87 3.05
CA TRP A 145 -0.52 -14.62 4.36
C TRP A 145 -1.17 -15.48 5.45
N VAL A 146 -0.35 -16.01 6.36
CA VAL A 146 -0.77 -16.80 7.52
C VAL A 146 -0.16 -16.18 8.78
N TYR A 147 -1.01 -15.56 9.60
CA TYR A 147 -0.54 -14.76 10.74
C TYR A 147 -0.32 -15.55 12.02
N ASN A 148 -0.93 -16.73 12.18
CA ASN A 148 -0.84 -17.56 13.40
C ASN A 148 -1.15 -16.78 14.70
N GLY A 149 -2.08 -15.82 14.65
CA GLY A 149 -2.44 -14.96 15.79
C GLY A 149 -1.45 -13.84 16.12
N GLN A 150 -0.41 -13.64 15.31
CA GLN A 150 0.52 -12.51 15.45
C GLN A 150 -0.20 -11.19 15.16
N THR A 151 0.17 -10.16 15.92
CA THR A 151 -0.36 -8.78 15.77
C THR A 151 0.72 -7.71 15.92
N ALA A 152 1.95 -8.13 16.17
CA ALA A 152 3.04 -7.22 16.51
C ALA A 152 3.44 -6.34 15.33
N HIS A 153 3.39 -6.85 14.09
CA HIS A 153 3.75 -6.04 12.93
C HIS A 153 2.72 -4.93 12.73
N ALA A 154 1.42 -5.23 12.79
CA ALA A 154 0.36 -4.23 12.71
C ALA A 154 0.52 -3.15 13.79
N GLN A 155 0.78 -3.54 15.04
CA GLN A 155 0.98 -2.62 16.15
C GLN A 155 2.19 -1.70 15.93
N ILE A 156 3.30 -2.24 15.42
CA ILE A 156 4.51 -1.45 15.12
C ILE A 156 4.25 -0.48 13.98
N VAL A 157 3.78 -0.95 12.83
CA VAL A 157 3.68 -0.13 11.60
C VAL A 157 2.56 0.90 11.65
N THR A 158 1.63 0.80 12.61
CA THR A 158 0.56 1.78 12.85
C THR A 158 0.77 2.63 14.11
N SER A 159 1.80 2.34 14.91
CA SER A 159 2.08 3.12 16.12
C SER A 159 2.44 4.57 15.80
N ASN A 160 1.93 5.49 16.62
CA ASN A 160 2.32 6.90 16.63
C ASN A 160 3.52 7.17 17.55
N ALA A 161 4.08 6.13 18.18
CA ALA A 161 5.30 6.26 18.96
C ALA A 161 6.55 6.50 18.10
N TYR A 162 6.48 6.29 16.79
CA TYR A 162 7.58 6.49 15.86
C TYR A 162 7.30 7.69 14.94
N SER A 163 8.35 8.41 14.57
CA SER A 163 8.28 9.54 13.65
C SER A 163 9.07 9.30 12.36
N HIS A 164 9.95 8.31 12.35
CA HIS A 164 10.82 7.98 11.22
C HIS A 164 10.79 6.50 10.87
N ILE A 165 11.09 6.21 9.60
CA ILE A 165 11.20 4.86 9.06
C ILE A 165 12.32 4.80 8.02
N GLY A 166 12.94 3.63 7.89
CA GLY A 166 13.71 3.26 6.72
C GLY A 166 13.44 1.81 6.36
N CYS A 167 13.36 1.50 5.06
CA CYS A 167 13.04 0.17 4.57
C CYS A 167 14.05 -0.30 3.53
N ALA A 168 14.29 -1.61 3.47
CA ALA A 168 15.15 -2.22 2.47
C ALA A 168 14.65 -3.61 2.08
N PHE A 169 15.03 -4.02 0.86
CA PHE A 169 14.83 -5.36 0.35
C PHE A 169 16.18 -6.01 0.05
N ALA A 170 16.38 -7.23 0.56
CA ALA A 170 17.50 -8.07 0.17
C ALA A 170 17.19 -9.54 0.47
N GLY A 171 17.73 -10.46 -0.34
CA GLY A 171 17.62 -11.90 -0.06
C GLY A 171 16.19 -12.44 0.03
N GLY A 172 15.23 -11.82 -0.68
CA GLY A 172 13.81 -12.21 -0.61
C GLY A 172 13.09 -11.70 0.64
N ILE A 173 13.68 -10.76 1.37
CA ILE A 173 13.12 -10.21 2.61
C ILE A 173 12.94 -8.71 2.45
N TRP A 174 11.73 -8.25 2.75
CA TRP A 174 11.44 -6.87 3.05
C TRP A 174 11.60 -6.63 4.55
N GLY A 175 12.30 -5.55 4.89
CA GLY A 175 12.40 -5.09 6.27
C GLY A 175 12.17 -3.59 6.37
N CYS A 176 11.59 -3.15 7.48
CA CYS A 176 11.54 -1.75 7.88
C CYS A 176 11.95 -1.56 9.34
N ASP A 177 12.79 -0.57 9.59
CA ASP A 177 13.18 -0.10 10.92
C ASP A 177 12.45 1.21 11.23
N LEU A 178 11.90 1.33 12.44
CA LEU A 178 11.17 2.51 12.92
C LEU A 178 11.89 3.15 14.12
N GLY A 179 11.83 4.48 14.22
CA GLY A 179 12.53 5.25 15.25
C GLY A 179 12.08 6.71 15.36
N GLN A 180 12.91 7.54 16.02
CA GLN A 180 12.65 8.98 16.25
C GLN A 180 13.42 9.92 15.32
N GLY A 181 14.36 9.41 14.50
CA GLY A 181 15.28 10.20 13.67
C GLY A 181 16.63 9.53 13.51
#